data_AF-A0A9P7X7E2-F1
#
_entry.id   AF-A0A9P7X7E2-F1
#
_cell.length_a   1.000
_cell.length_b   1.000
_cell.length_c   1.000
_cell.angle_alpha   90.00
_cell.angle_beta   90.00
_cell.angle_gamma   90.00
#
_symmetry.space_group_name_H-M   'P 1'
#
loop_
_entity.id
_entity.type
_entity.pdbx_description
1 polymer ?
#
loop_
_entity_poly.entity_id
_entity_poly.type
_entity_poly.pdbx_seq_one_letter_code
_entity_poly.pdbx_strand_id
1 'polypeptide(L)'
;MPAPRYTVALNNLLQAGRIAYERTFVPEGPPHSERWICTVIVTAVANACNELTPVSPYLMFTGAGGSKPDAFDVASYSTLIGLGYRT
;
A
#
# COMPACT_ATOMS: atom_id res chain seq x y z
N MET A 1 -18.72 -9.07 -2.62
CA MET A 1 -17.42 -8.96 -1.93
C MET A 1 -17.51 -7.82 -0.93
N PRO A 2 -17.11 -7.99 0.34
CA PRO A 2 -17.04 -6.87 1.28
C PRO A 2 -16.07 -5.82 0.75
N ALA A 3 -16.36 -4.53 0.98
CA ALA A 3 -15.48 -3.45 0.54
C ALA A 3 -14.08 -3.61 1.15
N PRO A 4 -13.01 -3.36 0.39
CA PRO A 4 -11.63 -3.55 0.84
C PRO A 4 -11.34 -2.65 2.05
N ARG A 5 -11.29 -3.26 3.23
CA ARG A 5 -11.30 -2.55 4.53
C ARG A 5 -9.97 -1.84 4.78
N TYR A 6 -8.88 -2.42 4.32
CA TYR A 6 -7.52 -1.93 4.56
C TYR A 6 -7.16 -0.80 3.59
N THR A 7 -7.72 -0.83 2.39
CA THR A 7 -7.64 0.27 1.43
C THR A 7 -8.16 1.59 2.02
N VAL A 8 -9.28 1.56 2.74
CA VAL A 8 -9.86 2.77 3.36
C VAL A 8 -8.93 3.32 4.45
N ALA A 9 -8.41 2.45 5.32
CA ALA A 9 -7.48 2.85 6.37
C ALA A 9 -6.19 3.47 5.80
N LEU A 10 -5.63 2.88 4.74
CA LEU A 10 -4.45 3.41 4.07
C LEU A 10 -4.71 4.79 3.44
N ASN A 11 -5.87 4.97 2.80
CA ASN A 11 -6.28 6.26 2.25
C ASN A 11 -6.49 7.33 3.32
N ASN A 12 -6.99 6.96 4.49
CA ASN A 12 -7.12 7.90 5.61
C ASN A 12 -5.75 8.38 6.09
N LEU A 13 -4.73 7.51 6.12
CA LEU A 13 -3.36 7.91 6.47
C LEU A 13 -2.73 8.82 5.41
N LEU A 14 -3.00 8.56 4.13
CA LEU A 14 -2.60 9.42 3.02
C LEU A 14 -3.24 10.81 3.14
N GLN A 15 -4.57 10.87 3.33
CA GLN A 15 -5.30 12.14 3.48
C GLN A 15 -4.89 12.92 4.74
N ALA A 16 -4.54 12.21 5.82
CA ALA A 16 -4.00 12.83 7.03
C ALA A 16 -2.56 13.35 6.86
N GLY A 17 -1.95 13.19 5.68
CA GLY A 17 -0.58 13.63 5.40
C GLY A 17 0.49 12.88 6.19
N ARG A 18 0.16 11.69 6.74
CA ARG A 18 1.09 10.88 7.53
C ARG A 18 2.01 10.03 6.65
N ILE A 19 1.51 9.65 5.48
CA ILE A 19 2.23 8.85 4.50
C ILE A 19 1.94 9.39 3.09
N ALA A 20 2.87 9.17 2.18
CA ALA A 20 2.63 9.17 0.74
C ALA A 20 2.82 7.73 0.25
N TYR A 21 2.07 7.29 -0.76
CA TYR A 21 2.32 5.99 -1.35
C TYR A 21 2.07 5.97 -2.85
N GLU A 22 2.84 5.13 -3.54
CA GLU A 22 2.63 4.76 -4.94
C GLU A 22 2.18 3.31 -5.01
N ARG A 23 1.43 2.95 -6.05
CA ARG A 23 1.02 1.56 -6.27
C ARG A 23 1.20 1.14 -7.73
N THR A 24 1.71 -0.07 -7.94
CA THR A 24 1.86 -0.68 -9.25
C THR A 24 1.14 -2.02 -9.30
N PHE A 25 0.57 -2.35 -10.46
CA PHE A 25 -0.13 -3.61 -10.69
C PHE A 25 0.57 -4.37 -11.80
N VAL A 26 0.90 -5.63 -11.52
CA VAL A 26 1.51 -6.54 -12.47
C VAL A 26 0.60 -7.76 -12.59
N PRO A 27 0.12 -8.11 -13.81
CA PRO A 27 -0.56 -9.37 -14.01
C PRO A 27 0.45 -10.51 -13.89
N GLU A 28 0.09 -11.56 -13.17
CA GLU A 28 0.90 -12.77 -12.97
C GLU A 28 0.11 -13.98 -13.47
N GLY A 29 0.79 -14.83 -14.25
CA GLY A 29 0.26 -16.09 -14.74
C GLY A 29 -0.36 -16.04 -16.14
N PRO A 30 -0.73 -17.20 -16.69
CA PRO A 30 -1.39 -17.31 -17.99
C PRO A 30 -2.80 -16.71 -17.96
N PRO A 31 -3.38 -16.30 -19.11
CA PRO A 31 -4.66 -15.58 -19.19
C PRO A 31 -5.87 -16.30 -18.56
N HIS A 32 -5.79 -17.60 -18.28
CA HIS A 32 -6.85 -18.39 -17.63
C HIS A 32 -6.66 -18.54 -16.11
N SER A 33 -5.59 -17.99 -15.55
CA SER A 33 -5.27 -17.97 -14.12
C SER A 33 -4.69 -16.63 -13.74
N GLU A 34 -5.27 -15.57 -14.30
CA GLU A 34 -4.79 -14.19 -14.15
C GLU A 34 -4.88 -13.79 -12.67
N ARG A 35 -3.71 -13.76 -12.03
CA ARG A 35 -3.55 -13.16 -10.72
C ARG A 35 -3.02 -11.76 -10.91
N TRP A 36 -3.31 -10.92 -9.95
CA TRP A 36 -2.78 -9.57 -9.89
C TRP A 36 -1.85 -9.47 -8.70
N ILE A 37 -0.63 -9.01 -8.96
CA ILE A 37 0.28 -8.56 -7.93
C ILE A 37 0.13 -7.05 -7.84
N CYS A 38 -0.12 -6.54 -6.65
CA CYS A 38 -0.04 -5.13 -6.33
C CYS A 38 1.16 -4.88 -5.43
N THR A 39 2.01 -3.94 -5.82
CA THR A 39 3.07 -3.41 -4.96
C THR A 39 2.67 -2.03 -4.50
N VAL A 40 2.77 -1.76 -3.21
CA VAL A 40 2.60 -0.46 -2.58
C VAL A 40 3.95 -0.01 -2.04
N ILE A 41 4.40 1.17 -2.48
CA ILE A 41 5.63 1.81 -2.00
C ILE A 41 5.20 2.98 -1.15
N VAL A 42 5.54 2.95 0.13
CA VAL A 42 5.19 3.99 1.09
C VAL A 42 6.40 4.81 1.48
N THR A 43 6.20 6.12 1.50
CA THR A 43 7.12 7.10 2.06
C THR A 43 6.47 7.68 3.30
N ALA A 44 7.10 7.50 4.46
CA ALA A 44 6.65 8.18 5.67
C ALA A 44 6.86 9.70 5.50
N VAL A 45 5.81 10.48 5.72
CA VAL A 45 5.91 11.94 5.69
C VAL A 45 6.16 12.36 7.13
N ALA A 46 7.41 12.65 7.46
CA ALA A 46 7.75 13.21 8.76
C ALA A 46 7.01 14.56 8.88
N ASN A 47 6.07 14.62 9.82
CA ASN A 47 5.41 15.87 10.14
C ASN A 47 6.45 16.84 10.70
N ALA A 48 6.35 18.08 10.23
CA ALA A 48 6.90 19.31 10.80
C ALA A 48 8.36 19.69 10.48
N CYS A 49 8.49 20.97 10.09
CA CYS A 49 9.65 21.84 10.24
C CYS A 49 10.96 21.39 9.58
N ASN A 50 11.31 22.09 8.49
CA ASN A 50 12.67 22.38 8.03
C ASN A 50 13.77 21.45 8.60
N GLU A 51 14.05 20.36 7.91
CA GLU A 51 15.37 20.13 7.31
C GLU A 51 15.34 18.82 6.52
N LEU A 52 15.43 18.98 5.21
CA LEU A 52 15.57 17.90 4.25
C LEU A 52 16.88 17.14 4.51
N THR A 53 16.76 15.96 5.11
CA THR A 53 17.55 14.83 4.61
C THR A 53 16.58 13.84 3.97
N PRO A 54 16.60 13.65 2.64
CA PRO A 54 15.79 12.65 1.96
C PRO A 54 16.39 11.26 2.21
N VAL A 55 16.30 10.81 3.46
CA VAL A 55 16.60 9.44 3.88
C VAL A 55 15.39 8.92 4.66
N SER A 56 14.18 9.24 4.21
CA SER A 56 13.00 8.50 4.68
C SER A 56 13.05 7.11 4.05
N PRO A 57 13.02 6.02 4.83
CA PRO A 57 13.00 4.67 4.28
C PRO A 57 11.72 4.48 3.47
N TYR A 58 11.88 4.23 2.16
CA TYR A 58 10.77 3.73 1.36
C TYR A 58 10.47 2.30 1.79
N LEU A 59 9.25 2.05 2.24
CA LEU A 59 8.79 0.72 2.60
C LEU A 59 7.97 0.16 1.44
N MET A 60 8.38 -1.00 0.93
CA MET A 60 7.70 -1.67 -0.17
C MET A 60 6.97 -2.89 0.35
N PHE A 61 5.68 -2.97 0.04
CA PHE A 61 4.82 -4.08 0.42
C PHE A 61 4.09 -4.63 -0.79
N THR A 62 4.00 -5.94 -0.88
CA THR A 62 3.41 -6.61 -2.03
C THR A 62 2.22 -7.46 -1.57
N GLY A 63 1.16 -7.46 -2.37
CA GLY A 63 -0.03 -8.27 -2.16
C GLY A 63 -0.47 -8.93 -3.47
N ALA A 64 -0.91 -10.18 -3.38
CA ALA A 64 -1.43 -10.92 -4.52
C ALA A 64 -2.93 -11.15 -4.35
N GLY A 65 -3.68 -11.11 -5.45
CA GLY A 65 -5.12 -11.34 -5.45
C GLY A 65 -5.64 -11.83 -6.80
N GLY A 66 -6.88 -12.32 -6.82
CA GLY A 66 -7.56 -12.72 -8.05
C GLY A 66 -8.04 -11.53 -8.90
N SER A 67 -7.96 -10.32 -8.34
CA SER A 67 -8.33 -9.07 -9.02
C SER A 67 -7.43 -7.94 -8.53
N LYS A 68 -7.34 -6.82 -9.28
CA LYS A 68 -6.61 -5.62 -8.83
C LYS A 68 -7.09 -5.12 -7.46
N PRO A 69 -8.40 -4.99 -7.18
CA PRO A 69 -8.88 -4.60 -5.85
C PRO A 69 -8.43 -5.54 -4.73
N ASP A 70 -8.49 -6.86 -4.95
CA ASP A 70 -8.08 -7.83 -3.93
C ASP A 70 -6.57 -7.75 -3.66
N ALA A 71 -5.77 -7.68 -4.72
CA ALA A 71 -4.31 -7.55 -4.61
C ALA A 71 -3.92 -6.27 -3.87
N PHE A 72 -4.62 -5.17 -4.13
CA PHE A 72 -4.39 -3.89 -3.46
C PHE A 72 -4.83 -3.92 -2.00
N ASP A 73 -5.92 -4.59 -1.64
CA ASP A 73 -6.35 -4.68 -0.25
C ASP A 73 -5.36 -5.52 0.58
N VAL A 74 -4.85 -6.61 0.01
CA VAL A 74 -3.79 -7.42 0.63
C VAL A 74 -2.49 -6.60 0.79
N ALA A 75 -2.08 -5.86 -0.25
CA ALA A 75 -0.90 -5.00 -0.17
C ALA A 75 -1.10 -3.88 0.88
N SER A 76 -2.30 -3.31 0.96
CA SER A 76 -2.67 -2.29 1.96
C SER A 76 -2.64 -2.85 3.38
N TYR A 77 -3.11 -4.07 3.59
CA TYR A 77 -3.01 -4.77 4.88
C TYR A 77 -1.55 -4.95 5.32
N SER A 78 -0.71 -5.51 4.44
CA SER A 78 0.73 -5.67 4.69
C SER A 78 1.40 -4.34 5.00
N THR A 79 0.99 -3.27 4.29
CA THR A 79 1.48 -1.91 4.51
C THR A 79 1.12 -1.39 5.90
N LEU A 80 -0.15 -1.50 6.31
CA LEU A 80 -0.60 -1.04 7.62
C LEU A 80 0.11 -1.77 8.75
N ILE A 81 0.29 -3.10 8.63
CA ILE A 81 1.05 -3.89 9.60
C ILE A 81 2.52 -3.46 9.63
N GLY A 82 3.15 -3.29 8.47
CA GLY A 82 4.55 -2.87 8.39
C GLY A 82 4.79 -1.48 8.94
N LEU A 83 3.78 -0.61 8.88
CA LEU A 83 3.77 0.70 9.53
C LEU A 83 3.36 0.66 11.02
N GLY A 84 3.02 -0.52 11.56
CA GLY A 84 2.63 -0.71 12.96
C GLY A 84 1.18 -0.35 13.28
N TYR A 85 0.34 -0.06 12.29
CA TYR A 85 -1.09 0.18 12.49
C TYR A 85 -1.81 -1.16 12.69
N ARG A 86 -2.22 -1.43 13.93
CA ARG A 86 -3.14 -2.53 14.25
C ARG A 86 -4.56 -2.10 13.83
N THR A 87 -5.10 -2.79 12.83
CA THR A 87 -6.47 -2.60 12.31
C THR A 87 -7.46 -3.51 13.01
#